data_AF-A0A3M2SXI4-F1
#
_entry.id   AF-A0A3M2SXI4-F1
#
_cell.length_a   1.000
_cell.length_b   1.000
_cell.length_c   1.000
_cell.angle_alpha   90.00
_cell.angle_beta   90.00
_cell.angle_gamma   90.00
#
_symmetry.space_group_name_H-M   'P 1'
#
loop_
_entity.id
_entity.type
_entity.pdbx_description
1 polymer ?
#
loop_
_entity_poly.entity_id
_entity_poly.type
_entity_poly.pdbx_seq_one_letter_code
_entity_poly.pdbx_strand_id
1 'polypeptide(L)'
;MIYDGISPFWKLSGQKVLRIMNDVQNTPDSELWHCTFSGYQATTHCNHAYRAFDRDIELLFDKLLGGLRGVLPDLRFLANHFDEPRVLIPPALGDQFSLTDMSKRHVWDTLTKFCSGGNSSSARIRQKVETFGLPFVTDPMSAMDLCRYPEYYNMHGLLLSPTSFRPIEGRVPVLSTGTPSTMGDILYPSPAYVESEFQYAGAHDVNWNKKRNNLY
;
A
#
# COMPACT_ATOMS: atom_id res chain seq x y z
N MET A 1 2.24 7.36 8.28
CA MET A 1 0.90 7.47 8.92
C MET A 1 -0.11 7.88 7.86
N ILE A 2 -1.42 7.68 8.09
CA ILE A 2 -2.47 8.02 7.10
C ILE A 2 -2.36 9.47 6.57
N TYR A 3 -1.90 10.39 7.41
CA TYR A 3 -1.55 11.77 7.03
C TYR A 3 -0.62 11.83 5.81
N ASP A 4 0.48 11.07 5.83
CA ASP A 4 1.52 11.11 4.79
C ASP A 4 0.96 10.58 3.46
N GLY A 5 0.10 9.56 3.51
CA GLY A 5 -0.56 8.99 2.33
C GLY A 5 -1.60 9.93 1.70
N ILE A 6 -2.29 10.74 2.49
CA ILE A 6 -3.37 11.62 1.98
C ILE A 6 -2.85 13.02 1.62
N SER A 7 -1.82 13.51 2.30
CA SER A 7 -1.29 14.88 2.10
C SER A 7 -0.93 15.27 0.65
N PRO A 8 -0.46 14.35 -0.24
CA PRO A 8 -0.19 14.70 -1.63
C PRO A 8 -1.42 15.15 -2.42
N PHE A 9 -2.61 14.76 -1.97
CA PHE A 9 -3.88 15.02 -2.63
C PHE A 9 -4.59 16.27 -2.11
N TRP A 10 -4.15 16.88 -1.01
CA TRP A 10 -4.85 18.00 -0.36
C TRP A 10 -4.99 19.27 -1.21
N LYS A 11 -4.09 19.46 -2.18
CA LYS A 11 -4.16 20.59 -3.13
C LYS A 11 -5.10 20.33 -4.30
N LEU A 12 -5.68 19.14 -4.42
CA LEU A 12 -6.61 18.76 -5.48
C LEU A 12 -8.06 18.99 -5.01
N SER A 13 -8.92 19.47 -5.91
CA SER A 13 -10.35 19.50 -5.62
C SER A 13 -10.95 18.09 -5.65
N GLY A 14 -12.04 17.86 -4.91
CA GLY A 14 -12.73 16.57 -4.94
C GLY A 14 -13.17 16.15 -6.35
N GLN A 15 -13.64 17.10 -7.18
CA GLN A 15 -13.97 16.83 -8.58
C GLN A 15 -12.76 16.35 -9.39
N LYS A 16 -11.58 16.91 -9.13
CA LYS A 16 -10.35 16.51 -9.79
C LYS A 16 -9.90 15.12 -9.35
N VAL A 17 -9.99 14.82 -8.06
CA VAL A 17 -9.71 13.47 -7.53
C VAL A 17 -10.65 12.44 -8.16
N LEU A 18 -11.96 12.72 -8.20
CA LEU A 18 -12.95 11.84 -8.83
C LEU A 18 -12.67 11.63 -10.33
N ARG A 19 -12.28 12.68 -11.06
CA ARG A 19 -11.87 12.56 -12.47
C ARG A 19 -10.69 11.63 -12.62
N ILE A 20 -9.62 11.83 -11.83
CA ILE A 20 -8.42 10.98 -11.87
C ILE A 20 -8.79 9.51 -11.58
N MET A 21 -9.66 9.26 -10.59
CA MET A 21 -10.10 7.91 -10.26
C MET A 21 -10.88 7.25 -11.39
N ASN A 22 -11.74 7.99 -12.09
CA ASN A 22 -12.46 7.48 -13.26
C ASN A 22 -11.50 7.24 -14.43
N ASP A 23 -10.54 8.14 -14.66
CA ASP A 23 -9.59 8.03 -15.78
C ASP A 23 -8.71 6.78 -15.63
N VAL A 24 -8.20 6.51 -14.42
CA VAL A 24 -7.38 5.30 -14.17
C VAL A 24 -8.21 4.02 -14.24
N GLN A 25 -9.46 4.02 -13.80
CA GLN A 25 -10.36 2.86 -13.92
C GLN A 25 -10.59 2.47 -15.38
N ASN A 26 -10.70 3.46 -16.27
CA ASN A 26 -10.89 3.24 -17.71
C ASN A 26 -9.58 2.98 -18.46
N THR A 27 -8.44 3.04 -17.77
CA THR A 27 -7.15 2.74 -18.39
C THR A 27 -6.93 1.22 -18.39
N PRO A 28 -6.67 0.61 -19.56
CA PRO A 28 -6.36 -0.82 -19.64
C PRO A 28 -5.22 -1.20 -18.69
N ASP A 29 -5.32 -2.39 -18.12
CA ASP A 29 -4.33 -2.96 -17.21
C ASP A 29 -4.05 -2.16 -15.91
N SER A 30 -4.95 -1.24 -15.53
CA SER A 30 -4.83 -0.54 -14.25
C SER A 30 -4.99 -1.46 -13.05
N GLU A 31 -5.79 -2.53 -13.19
CA GLU A 31 -5.98 -3.61 -12.21
C GLU A 31 -6.45 -3.09 -10.83
N LEU A 32 -7.15 -1.96 -10.81
CA LEU A 32 -7.68 -1.33 -9.61
C LEU A 32 -9.17 -1.64 -9.47
N TRP A 33 -9.57 -2.02 -8.26
CA TRP A 33 -10.98 -2.09 -7.89
C TRP A 33 -11.52 -0.69 -7.63
N HIS A 34 -12.65 -0.38 -8.25
CA HIS A 34 -13.39 0.84 -7.95
C HIS A 34 -14.51 0.51 -6.97
N CYS A 35 -14.41 1.04 -5.75
CA CYS A 35 -15.34 0.76 -4.68
C CYS A 35 -16.17 2.00 -4.32
N THR A 36 -17.44 1.79 -4.01
CA THR A 36 -18.35 2.79 -3.46
C THR A 36 -18.91 2.30 -2.14
N PHE A 37 -18.86 3.13 -1.12
CA PHE A 37 -19.51 2.88 0.15
C PHE A 37 -20.75 3.78 0.27
N SER A 38 -21.90 3.19 0.58
CA SER A 38 -23.11 3.93 0.88
C SER A 38 -23.17 4.27 2.36
N GLY A 39 -23.16 5.57 2.69
CA GLY A 39 -23.28 6.04 4.07
C GLY A 39 -24.62 5.67 4.72
N TYR A 40 -25.69 5.67 3.91
CA TYR A 40 -27.04 5.34 4.38
C TYR A 40 -27.26 3.84 4.62
N GLN A 41 -26.74 2.99 3.73
CA GLN A 41 -26.89 1.54 3.84
C GLN A 41 -25.80 0.91 4.71
N ALA A 42 -24.67 1.60 4.86
CA ALA A 42 -23.44 1.10 5.48
C ALA A 42 -22.90 -0.15 4.79
N THR A 43 -22.97 -0.15 3.46
CA THR A 43 -22.54 -1.25 2.58
C THR A 43 -21.59 -0.74 1.51
N THR A 44 -20.71 -1.63 1.08
CA THR A 44 -19.64 -1.38 0.12
C THR A 44 -19.91 -2.21 -1.12
N HIS A 45 -19.64 -1.63 -2.28
CA HIS A 45 -19.66 -2.33 -3.55
C HIS A 45 -18.42 -2.01 -4.35
N CYS A 46 -17.70 -3.02 -4.78
CA CYS A 46 -16.47 -2.96 -5.55
C CYS A 46 -16.69 -3.58 -6.93
N ASN A 47 -16.25 -2.87 -7.96
CA ASN A 47 -16.33 -3.34 -9.34
C ASN A 47 -14.95 -3.30 -10.00
N HIS A 48 -14.73 -4.28 -10.89
CA HIS A 48 -13.55 -4.38 -11.72
C HIS A 48 -13.95 -4.72 -13.16
N ALA A 49 -13.15 -4.29 -14.13
CA ALA A 49 -13.49 -4.44 -15.55
C ALA A 49 -13.73 -5.90 -15.99
N TYR A 50 -13.03 -6.86 -15.37
CA TYR A 50 -13.10 -8.28 -15.73
C TYR A 50 -12.87 -9.26 -14.57
N ARG A 51 -12.60 -8.78 -13.36
CA ARG A 51 -12.41 -9.66 -12.19
C ARG A 51 -13.72 -9.75 -11.43
N ALA A 52 -14.02 -10.94 -10.92
CA ALA A 52 -15.23 -11.19 -10.14
C ALA A 52 -14.96 -11.28 -8.63
N PHE A 53 -13.72 -11.58 -8.22
CA PHE A 53 -13.36 -11.75 -6.81
C PHE A 53 -12.47 -10.59 -6.37
N ASP A 54 -13.03 -9.73 -5.51
CA ASP A 54 -12.39 -8.54 -4.98
C ASP A 54 -11.38 -8.83 -3.85
N ARG A 55 -11.23 -10.10 -3.44
CA ARG A 55 -10.46 -10.52 -2.26
C ARG A 55 -11.02 -9.91 -0.98
N ASP A 56 -12.34 -9.96 -0.82
CA ASP A 56 -13.06 -9.60 0.40
C ASP A 56 -12.91 -8.13 0.82
N ILE A 57 -12.64 -7.25 -0.13
CA ILE A 57 -12.58 -5.79 0.10
C ILE A 57 -13.95 -5.29 0.55
N GLU A 58 -15.03 -5.65 -0.15
CA GLU A 58 -16.41 -5.31 0.24
C GLU A 58 -16.70 -5.76 1.67
N LEU A 59 -16.42 -7.03 1.99
CA LEU A 59 -16.66 -7.63 3.30
C LEU A 59 -15.88 -6.91 4.41
N LEU A 60 -14.61 -6.58 4.16
CA LEU A 60 -13.79 -5.85 5.13
C LEU A 60 -14.39 -4.48 5.42
N PHE A 61 -14.73 -3.69 4.40
CA PHE A 61 -15.26 -2.35 4.61
C PHE A 61 -16.64 -2.37 5.26
N ASP A 62 -17.49 -3.35 4.95
CA ASP A 62 -18.78 -3.54 5.61
C ASP A 62 -18.61 -3.87 7.10
N LYS A 63 -17.65 -4.73 7.44
CA LYS A 63 -17.33 -5.04 8.85
C LYS A 63 -16.77 -3.83 9.60
N LEU A 64 -15.88 -3.07 8.97
CA LEU A 64 -15.24 -1.90 9.60
C LEU A 64 -16.19 -0.71 9.76
N LEU A 65 -17.06 -0.46 8.76
CA LEU A 65 -17.88 0.74 8.67
C LEU A 65 -19.37 0.49 8.94
N GLY A 66 -19.82 -0.77 9.04
CA GLY A 66 -21.23 -1.13 9.25
C GLY A 66 -21.87 -0.50 10.49
N GLY A 67 -21.07 -0.30 11.55
CA GLY A 67 -21.50 0.37 12.78
C GLY A 67 -21.69 1.89 12.65
N LEU A 68 -21.35 2.48 11.49
CA LEU A 68 -21.36 3.93 11.24
C LEU A 68 -22.48 4.36 10.29
N ARG A 69 -23.57 3.58 10.24
CA ARG A 69 -24.73 3.85 9.39
C ARG A 69 -25.30 5.24 9.64
N GLY A 70 -25.40 6.04 8.58
CA GLY A 70 -25.90 7.41 8.63
C GLY A 70 -24.92 8.44 9.22
N VAL A 71 -23.72 8.03 9.64
CA VAL A 71 -22.67 8.91 10.18
C VAL A 71 -21.73 9.38 9.06
N LEU A 72 -21.31 8.45 8.21
CA LEU A 72 -20.41 8.74 7.10
C LEU A 72 -21.19 9.13 5.83
N PRO A 73 -20.64 10.02 4.99
CA PRO A 73 -21.19 10.27 3.66
C PRO A 73 -20.93 9.09 2.73
N ASP A 74 -21.50 9.14 1.53
CA ASP A 74 -21.11 8.22 0.47
C ASP A 74 -19.64 8.44 0.08
N LEU A 75 -18.89 7.36 -0.04
CA LEU A 75 -17.46 7.38 -0.38
C LEU A 75 -17.22 6.66 -1.70
N ARG A 76 -16.17 7.10 -2.39
CA ARG A 76 -15.58 6.36 -3.52
C ARG A 76 -14.10 6.23 -3.28
N PHE A 77 -13.54 5.06 -3.57
CA PHE A 77 -12.11 4.81 -3.41
C PHE A 77 -11.62 3.75 -4.40
N LEU A 78 -10.32 3.76 -4.66
CA LEU A 78 -9.65 2.74 -5.45
C LEU A 78 -8.92 1.80 -4.51
N ALA A 79 -9.03 0.50 -4.74
CA ALA A 79 -8.31 -0.51 -3.98
C ALA A 79 -7.44 -1.37 -4.89
N ASN A 80 -6.21 -1.59 -4.46
CA ASN A 80 -5.25 -2.44 -5.13
C ASN A 80 -5.59 -3.92 -4.91
N HIS A 81 -5.57 -4.68 -6.00
CA HIS A 81 -5.76 -6.13 -5.97
C HIS A 81 -4.46 -6.92 -5.76
N PHE A 82 -3.31 -6.33 -6.11
CA PHE A 82 -2.03 -7.01 -6.14
C PHE A 82 -1.29 -6.92 -4.82
N ASP A 83 -0.40 -7.90 -4.61
CA ASP A 83 0.54 -7.87 -3.50
C ASP A 83 1.61 -6.77 -3.72
N GLU A 84 1.84 -6.38 -4.98
CA GLU A 84 2.69 -5.25 -5.30
C GLU A 84 1.95 -3.90 -5.17
N PRO A 85 2.55 -2.89 -4.51
CA PRO A 85 2.04 -1.51 -4.43
C PRO A 85 1.97 -0.85 -5.82
N ARG A 86 1.22 0.24 -5.94
CA ARG A 86 0.83 0.79 -7.25
C ARG A 86 1.34 2.19 -7.54
N VAL A 87 1.54 3.08 -6.57
CA VAL A 87 1.62 4.52 -6.84
C VAL A 87 3.02 5.07 -6.62
N LEU A 88 3.55 5.76 -7.63
CA LEU A 88 4.73 6.61 -7.52
C LEU A 88 4.32 8.07 -7.72
N ILE A 89 4.52 8.90 -6.70
CA ILE A 89 4.11 10.30 -6.76
C ILE A 89 5.29 11.16 -7.21
N PRO A 90 5.25 11.76 -8.41
CA PRO A 90 6.31 12.68 -8.83
C PRO A 90 6.31 13.96 -7.99
N PRO A 91 7.49 14.56 -7.75
CA PRO A 91 7.62 15.81 -7.00
C PRO A 91 6.98 17.00 -7.75
N ALA A 92 7.03 17.01 -9.08
CA ALA A 92 6.35 18.01 -9.90
C ALA A 92 4.84 17.72 -9.99
N LEU A 93 4.02 18.79 -9.91
CA LEU A 93 2.57 18.69 -10.09
C LEU A 93 2.23 18.53 -11.57
N GLY A 94 2.02 17.29 -12.00
CA GLY A 94 1.31 16.96 -13.23
C GLY A 94 -0.08 16.40 -12.92
N ASP A 95 -1.02 16.64 -13.84
CA ASP A 95 -2.39 16.09 -13.76
C ASP A 95 -2.52 14.75 -14.50
N GLN A 96 -1.49 14.37 -15.25
CA GLN A 96 -1.43 13.12 -15.98
C GLN A 96 -0.76 12.05 -15.13
N PHE A 97 -1.20 10.82 -15.33
CA PHE A 97 -0.52 9.64 -14.83
C PHE A 97 -0.07 8.77 -16.00
N SER A 98 0.94 7.93 -15.77
CA SER A 98 1.35 6.90 -16.71
C SER A 98 1.40 5.54 -16.01
N LEU A 99 1.15 4.48 -16.77
CA LEU A 99 1.37 3.10 -16.33
C LEU A 99 2.50 2.50 -17.14
N THR A 100 3.47 1.89 -16.46
CA THR A 100 4.60 1.21 -17.10
C THR A 100 4.68 -0.23 -16.63
N ASP A 101 4.83 -1.18 -17.55
CA ASP A 101 5.05 -2.57 -17.18
C ASP A 101 6.50 -2.82 -16.76
N MET A 102 6.68 -3.11 -15.48
CA MET A 102 7.96 -3.37 -14.82
C MET A 102 8.00 -4.79 -14.24
N SER A 103 7.10 -5.67 -14.70
CA SER A 103 7.03 -7.06 -14.26
C SER A 103 8.31 -7.81 -14.60
N LYS A 104 8.76 -8.66 -13.67
CA LYS A 104 9.88 -9.60 -13.80
C LYS A 104 11.22 -8.92 -14.11
N ARG A 105 11.41 -7.70 -13.61
CA ARG A 105 12.62 -6.90 -13.78
C ARG A 105 13.09 -6.38 -12.42
N HIS A 106 14.34 -5.96 -12.33
CA HIS A 106 14.81 -5.21 -11.17
C HIS A 106 14.19 -3.81 -11.21
N VAL A 107 13.63 -3.37 -10.08
CA VAL A 107 12.81 -2.13 -10.02
C VAL A 107 13.37 -1.08 -9.07
N TRP A 108 14.58 -1.29 -8.55
CA TRP A 108 15.20 -0.35 -7.62
C TRP A 108 15.26 1.08 -8.15
N ASP A 109 15.75 1.27 -9.37
CA ASP A 109 15.86 2.61 -9.96
C ASP A 109 14.49 3.24 -10.14
N THR A 110 13.46 2.45 -10.43
CA THR A 110 12.08 2.94 -10.55
C THR A 110 11.51 3.38 -9.20
N LEU A 111 11.78 2.62 -8.14
CA LEU A 111 11.30 2.93 -6.78
C LEU A 111 12.10 4.04 -6.11
N THR A 112 13.32 4.32 -6.54
CA THR A 112 14.22 5.32 -5.94
C THR A 112 14.43 6.57 -6.79
N LYS A 113 13.86 6.65 -8.00
CA LYS A 113 14.04 7.80 -8.91
C LYS A 113 13.67 9.16 -8.33
N PHE A 114 12.75 9.22 -7.36
CA PHE A 114 12.33 10.46 -6.71
C PHE A 114 13.01 10.71 -5.37
N CYS A 115 13.96 9.86 -4.97
CA CYS A 115 14.83 10.15 -3.85
C CYS A 115 15.61 11.42 -4.16
N SER A 116 15.35 12.48 -3.40
CA SER A 116 16.15 13.69 -3.48
C SER A 116 17.56 13.37 -2.99
N GLY A 117 18.59 13.79 -3.71
CA GLY A 117 19.98 13.61 -3.31
C GLY A 117 20.29 14.32 -2.00
N GLY A 118 20.05 13.64 -0.88
CA GLY A 118 20.55 13.96 0.45
C GLY A 118 19.76 15.03 1.24
N ASN A 119 19.52 14.69 2.51
CA ASN A 119 19.18 15.57 3.64
C ASN A 119 17.72 16.00 3.80
N SER A 120 16.85 15.04 4.08
CA SER A 120 15.79 15.28 5.08
C SER A 120 16.05 14.44 6.32
N SER A 121 16.90 14.98 7.20
CA SER A 121 16.97 14.58 8.60
C SER A 121 15.98 15.44 9.39
N SER A 122 14.68 15.10 9.30
CA SER A 122 13.77 15.42 10.40
C SER A 122 14.27 14.65 11.62
N ALA A 123 15.11 15.29 12.42
CA ALA A 123 15.61 14.76 13.68
C ALA A 123 14.44 14.62 14.66
N ARG A 124 13.70 13.52 14.57
CA ARG A 124 12.88 13.07 15.69
C ARG A 124 13.83 12.77 16.85
N ILE A 125 13.47 13.25 18.04
CA ILE A 125 14.21 13.03 19.28
C ILE A 125 14.43 11.52 19.42
N ARG A 126 15.67 11.09 19.26
CA ARG A 126 16.06 9.68 19.36
C ARG A 126 15.94 9.26 20.81
N GLN A 127 14.98 8.41 21.12
CA GLN A 127 15.02 7.66 22.37
C GLN A 127 16.24 6.75 22.29
N LYS A 128 17.22 6.95 23.18
CA LYS A 128 18.46 6.17 23.17
C LYS A 128 18.16 4.82 23.80
N VAL A 129 17.76 3.85 22.97
CA VAL A 129 17.58 2.45 23.39
C VAL A 129 18.95 1.81 23.53
N GLU A 130 19.25 1.23 24.69
CA GLU A 130 20.47 0.45 24.89
C GLU A 130 20.34 -0.88 24.15
N THR A 131 21.17 -1.09 23.13
CA THR A 131 21.17 -2.33 22.34
C THR A 131 22.27 -3.30 22.74
N PHE A 132 23.05 -2.99 23.79
CA PHE A 132 24.21 -3.79 24.23
C PHE A 132 25.19 -4.15 23.10
N GLY A 133 25.33 -3.28 22.10
CA GLY A 133 26.19 -3.50 20.93
C GLY A 133 25.57 -4.34 19.81
N LEU A 134 24.32 -4.78 19.94
CA LEU A 134 23.60 -5.53 18.90
C LEU A 134 22.98 -4.59 17.86
N PRO A 135 22.93 -4.99 16.57
CA PRO A 135 22.44 -4.17 15.47
C PRO A 135 20.91 -4.19 15.36
N PHE A 136 20.20 -3.95 16.46
CA PHE A 136 18.75 -3.89 16.43
C PHE A 136 18.24 -2.62 15.74
N VAL A 137 17.12 -2.76 15.03
CA VAL A 137 16.38 -1.62 14.48
C VAL A 137 15.80 -0.83 15.65
N THR A 138 16.27 0.41 15.83
CA THR A 138 15.80 1.33 16.87
C THR A 138 14.88 2.42 16.34
N ASP A 139 14.93 2.67 15.03
CA ASP A 139 14.03 3.57 14.31
C ASP A 139 13.49 2.84 13.07
N PRO A 140 12.30 2.22 13.17
CA PRO A 140 11.71 1.48 12.06
C PRO A 140 11.45 2.37 10.84
N MET A 141 11.05 3.63 11.04
CA MET A 141 10.75 4.53 9.92
C MET A 141 12.00 4.87 9.14
N SER A 142 13.12 5.12 9.84
CA SER A 142 14.41 5.27 9.18
C SER A 142 14.83 3.96 8.52
N ALA A 143 14.79 2.83 9.22
CA ALA A 143 15.24 1.55 8.68
C ALA A 143 14.44 1.05 7.47
N MET A 144 13.23 1.56 7.23
CA MET A 144 12.43 1.26 6.04
C MET A 144 12.62 2.27 4.90
N ASP A 145 13.41 3.34 5.09
CA ASP A 145 13.62 4.40 4.10
C ASP A 145 14.56 3.94 2.97
N LEU A 146 13.98 3.57 1.82
CA LEU A 146 14.76 3.08 0.67
C LEU A 146 15.70 4.16 0.10
N CYS A 147 15.40 5.45 0.32
CA CYS A 147 16.28 6.53 -0.13
C CYS A 147 17.55 6.67 0.72
N ARG A 148 17.56 6.13 1.94
CA ARG A 148 18.71 6.20 2.86
C ARG A 148 19.65 5.00 2.79
N TYR A 149 19.14 3.85 2.38
CA TYR A 149 19.85 2.57 2.49
C TYR A 149 20.00 1.91 1.12
N PRO A 150 20.92 2.39 0.27
CA PRO A 150 21.17 1.79 -1.05
C PRO A 150 21.64 0.34 -0.99
N GLU A 151 22.15 -0.13 0.15
CA GLU A 151 22.48 -1.53 0.39
C GLU A 151 21.27 -2.47 0.26
N TYR A 152 20.03 -1.97 0.35
CA TYR A 152 18.82 -2.77 0.18
C TYR A 152 18.55 -3.19 -1.28
N TYR A 153 19.36 -2.72 -2.23
CA TYR A 153 19.24 -2.98 -3.67
C TYR A 153 18.88 -4.42 -4.05
N ASN A 154 19.44 -5.42 -3.36
CA ASN A 154 19.20 -6.85 -3.63
C ASN A 154 18.59 -7.62 -2.45
N MET A 155 17.95 -6.93 -1.49
CA MET A 155 17.53 -7.55 -0.23
C MET A 155 16.04 -7.93 -0.16
N HIS A 156 15.23 -7.60 -1.18
CA HIS A 156 13.79 -7.85 -1.14
C HIS A 156 13.25 -8.32 -2.50
N GLY A 157 12.33 -9.30 -2.49
CA GLY A 157 11.75 -9.90 -3.70
C GLY A 157 11.06 -8.88 -4.62
N LEU A 158 10.33 -7.91 -4.03
CA LEU A 158 9.74 -6.77 -4.75
C LEU A 158 10.77 -6.00 -5.58
N LEU A 159 12.00 -5.82 -5.08
CA LEU A 159 13.03 -5.04 -5.75
C LEU A 159 13.69 -5.83 -6.87
N LEU A 160 13.88 -7.13 -6.67
CA LEU A 160 14.63 -8.00 -7.56
C LEU A 160 13.86 -8.38 -8.83
N SER A 161 12.61 -8.85 -8.68
CA SER A 161 11.81 -9.34 -9.81
C SER A 161 10.35 -9.56 -9.37
N PRO A 162 9.56 -8.48 -9.22
CA PRO A 162 8.15 -8.60 -8.87
C PRO A 162 7.35 -9.25 -10.01
N THR A 163 6.25 -9.92 -9.71
CA THR A 163 5.54 -10.75 -10.71
C THR A 163 4.69 -9.90 -11.65
N SER A 164 4.00 -8.89 -11.10
CA SER A 164 2.96 -8.11 -11.78
C SER A 164 3.11 -6.59 -11.59
N PHE A 165 4.34 -6.11 -11.35
CA PHE A 165 4.56 -4.71 -11.02
C PHE A 165 4.32 -3.78 -12.20
N ARG A 166 3.26 -2.98 -12.09
CA ARG A 166 2.87 -1.96 -13.07
C ARG A 166 2.60 -0.64 -12.35
N PRO A 167 3.64 0.10 -11.92
CA PRO A 167 3.45 1.32 -11.16
C PRO A 167 2.73 2.37 -12.00
N ILE A 168 1.80 3.04 -11.33
CA ILE A 168 1.12 4.26 -11.73
C ILE A 168 1.98 5.43 -11.25
N GLU A 169 2.64 6.09 -12.19
CA GLU A 169 3.35 7.33 -11.89
C GLU A 169 2.38 8.50 -12.03
N GLY A 170 1.96 9.06 -10.91
CA GLY A 170 0.97 10.13 -10.87
C GLY A 170 0.26 10.21 -9.52
N ARG A 171 -0.61 11.22 -9.36
CA ARG A 171 -1.38 11.44 -8.14
C ARG A 171 -2.70 10.70 -8.19
N VAL A 172 -2.64 9.37 -8.07
CA VAL A 172 -3.82 8.50 -7.98
C VAL A 172 -3.97 7.99 -6.55
N PRO A 173 -5.09 8.24 -5.85
CA PRO A 173 -5.30 7.76 -4.49
C PRO A 173 -5.71 6.28 -4.50
N VAL A 174 -4.74 5.39 -4.27
CA VAL A 174 -4.97 3.94 -4.25
C VAL A 174 -4.76 3.39 -2.84
N LEU A 175 -5.72 2.61 -2.36
CA LEU A 175 -5.60 1.86 -1.11
C LEU A 175 -4.84 0.55 -1.34
N SER A 176 -3.80 0.30 -0.54
CA SER A 176 -3.01 -0.95 -0.60
C SER A 176 -2.75 -1.50 0.80
N THR A 177 -2.50 -2.80 0.91
CA THR A 177 -2.25 -3.48 2.20
C THR A 177 -0.78 -3.41 2.65
N GLY A 178 0.11 -2.98 1.76
CA GLY A 178 1.53 -2.75 2.01
C GLY A 178 2.11 -1.76 1.01
N THR A 179 3.12 -0.99 1.41
CA THR A 179 3.81 -0.04 0.53
C THR A 179 5.23 0.27 1.02
N PRO A 180 6.23 0.32 0.12
CA PRO A 180 7.55 0.87 0.41
C PRO A 180 7.50 2.35 0.79
N SER A 181 8.53 2.82 1.49
CA SER A 181 8.67 4.22 1.92
C SER A 181 8.71 5.25 0.78
N THR A 182 9.02 4.82 -0.45
CA THR A 182 9.11 5.68 -1.63
C THR A 182 7.85 5.71 -2.49
N MET A 183 6.80 5.00 -2.08
CA MET A 183 5.56 4.87 -2.82
C MET A 183 4.41 5.62 -2.14
N GLY A 184 3.40 5.97 -2.94
CA GLY A 184 2.31 6.87 -2.56
C GLY A 184 1.00 6.19 -2.22
N ASP A 185 0.96 4.86 -2.16
CA ASP A 185 -0.23 4.11 -1.78
C ASP A 185 -0.67 4.45 -0.35
N ILE A 186 -1.99 4.47 -0.14
CA ILE A 186 -2.60 4.73 1.16
C ILE A 186 -2.84 3.38 1.85
N LEU A 187 -2.19 3.15 2.99
CA LEU A 187 -2.32 1.90 3.71
C LEU A 187 -3.72 1.73 4.31
N TYR A 188 -4.31 0.55 4.08
CA TYR A 188 -5.51 0.06 4.79
C TYR A 188 -5.28 -1.37 5.30
N PRO A 189 -6.05 -1.85 6.30
CA PRO A 189 -5.91 -3.22 6.80
C PRO A 189 -6.16 -4.25 5.71
N SER A 190 -5.44 -5.37 5.74
CA SER A 190 -5.70 -6.48 4.82
C SER A 190 -7.06 -7.13 5.08
N PRO A 191 -7.83 -7.52 4.04
CA PRO A 191 -9.03 -8.34 4.19
C PRO A 191 -8.78 -9.66 4.95
N ALA A 192 -7.55 -10.18 4.90
CA ALA A 192 -7.12 -11.36 5.66
C ALA A 192 -7.38 -11.26 7.18
N TYR A 193 -7.49 -10.06 7.75
CA TYR A 193 -7.83 -9.89 9.17
C TYR A 193 -9.27 -10.28 9.53
N VAL A 194 -10.18 -10.35 8.55
CA VAL A 194 -11.60 -10.67 8.77
C VAL A 194 -12.03 -12.00 8.14
N GLU A 195 -11.12 -12.64 7.41
CA GLU A 195 -11.25 -13.96 6.81
C GLU A 195 -10.97 -15.04 7.85
N SER A 196 -11.69 -16.15 7.77
CA SER A 196 -11.64 -17.23 8.77
C SER A 196 -10.41 -18.12 8.62
N GLU A 197 -9.98 -18.32 7.38
CA GLU A 197 -8.84 -19.13 6.93
C GLU A 197 -7.49 -18.58 7.41
N PHE A 198 -7.41 -17.27 7.67
CA PHE A 198 -6.20 -16.60 8.14
C PHE A 198 -6.15 -16.46 9.68
N GLN A 199 -7.17 -16.93 10.39
CA GLN A 199 -7.16 -16.90 11.86
C GLN A 199 -6.20 -17.94 12.41
N TYR A 200 -5.39 -17.51 13.38
CA TYR A 200 -4.46 -18.40 14.06
C TYR A 200 -5.20 -19.52 14.81
N ALA A 201 -4.84 -20.76 14.50
CA ALA A 201 -5.35 -21.95 15.16
C ALA A 201 -4.18 -22.75 15.77
N GLY A 202 -3.88 -22.48 17.04
CA GLY A 202 -2.75 -23.12 17.74
C GLY A 202 -2.82 -24.65 17.83
N ALA A 203 -3.96 -25.27 17.52
CA ALA A 203 -4.08 -26.72 17.38
C ALA A 203 -3.27 -27.28 16.19
N HIS A 204 -2.92 -26.45 15.20
CA HIS A 204 -2.10 -26.81 14.06
C HIS A 204 -0.59 -26.59 14.29
N ASP A 205 -0.21 -26.01 15.42
CA ASP A 205 1.18 -25.68 15.71
C ASP A 205 2.01 -26.93 16.07
N VAL A 206 3.19 -27.01 15.47
CA VAL A 206 4.22 -27.95 15.92
C VAL A 206 4.83 -27.42 17.22
N ASN A 207 4.71 -28.20 18.30
CA ASN A 207 5.35 -27.90 19.58
C ASN A 207 6.83 -27.50 19.40
N TRP A 208 7.27 -26.49 20.15
CA TRP A 208 8.61 -25.93 20.04
C TRP A 208 9.73 -26.97 20.04
N ASN A 209 9.68 -27.91 21.00
CA ASN A 209 10.67 -28.98 21.15
C ASN A 209 10.67 -30.01 20.01
N LYS A 210 9.69 -29.96 19.11
CA LYS A 210 9.57 -30.81 17.91
C LYS A 210 9.92 -30.06 16.61
N LYS A 211 10.17 -28.74 16.68
CA LYS A 211 10.58 -27.96 15.51
C LYS A 211 12.00 -28.37 15.08
N ARG A 212 12.24 -28.41 13.77
CA ARG A 212 13.57 -28.69 13.22
C ARG A 212 14.40 -27.42 13.26
N ASN A 213 15.68 -27.53 13.59
CA ASN A 213 16.60 -26.39 13.60
C ASN A 213 17.15 -26.09 12.19
N ASN A 214 16.24 -25.90 11.23
CA ASN A 214 16.52 -25.53 9.85
C ASN A 214 15.68 -24.29 9.49
N LEU A 215 16.08 -23.60 8.41
CA LEU A 215 15.25 -22.54 7.85
C LEU A 215 14.04 -23.19 7.15
N TYR A 216 12.92 -23.19 7.86
CA TYR A 216 11.62 -23.81 7.52
C TYR A 216 11.58 -25.35 7.60
#